data_AF-A0A7X5VGF4-F1
#
_entry.id   AF-A0A7X5VGF4-F1
#
_cell.length_a   1.000
_cell.length_b   1.000
_cell.length_c   1.000
_cell.angle_alpha   90.00
_cell.angle_beta   90.00
_cell.angle_gamma   90.00
#
_symmetry.space_group_name_H-M   'P 1'
#
loop_
_entity.id
_entity.type
_entity.pdbx_description
1 polymer ?
#
loop_
_entity_poly.entity_id
_entity_poly.type
_entity_poly.pdbx_seq_one_letter_code
_entity_poly.pdbx_strand_id
1 'polypeptide(L)'
;MAEGCEFTDGSVALRWRGDNPATAVWPNVESILAVHGHQGATEIRWIESPTSPGNLFDELHPVRPSSSATDPLQPPPGHPRGWAGARHLR
;
A
#
# COMPACT_ATOMS: atom_id res chain seq x y z
N MET A 1 14.26 12.10 7.82
CA MET A 1 13.78 10.80 8.34
C MET A 1 13.30 9.95 7.17
N ALA A 2 13.53 8.65 7.24
CA ALA A 2 13.00 7.69 6.29
C ALA A 2 12.35 6.53 7.04
N GLU A 3 11.45 5.82 6.37
CA GLU A 3 10.78 4.63 6.87
C GLU A 3 10.74 3.58 5.76
N GLY A 4 10.55 2.32 6.13
CA GLY A 4 10.58 1.24 5.15
C GLY A 4 10.38 -0.12 5.78
N CYS A 5 10.61 -1.14 4.97
CA CYS A 5 10.63 -2.52 5.42
C CYS A 5 11.80 -3.27 4.79
N GLU A 6 12.30 -4.26 5.52
CA GLU A 6 13.14 -5.32 4.98
C GLU A 6 12.23 -6.49 4.61
N PHE A 7 12.44 -7.03 3.40
CA PHE A 7 11.77 -8.20 2.90
C PHE A 7 12.47 -9.47 3.39
N THR A 8 11.78 -10.61 3.27
CA THR A 8 12.31 -11.90 3.73
C THR A 8 13.55 -12.37 2.97
N ASP A 9 13.84 -11.79 1.82
CA ASP A 9 15.07 -12.02 1.04
C ASP A 9 16.23 -11.08 1.43
N GLY A 10 16.02 -10.21 2.42
CA GLY A 10 16.99 -9.23 2.89
C GLY A 10 16.99 -7.91 2.12
N SER A 11 16.25 -7.80 1.01
CA SER A 11 16.14 -6.53 0.29
C SER A 11 15.33 -5.51 1.11
N VAL A 12 15.56 -4.21 0.89
CA VAL A 12 14.94 -3.15 1.68
C VAL A 12 14.29 -2.11 0.77
N ALA A 13 13.02 -1.80 1.01
CA ALA A 13 12.36 -0.63 0.43
C ALA A 13 12.32 0.51 1.44
N LEU A 14 12.77 1.70 1.04
CA LEU A 14 12.86 2.88 1.91
C LEU A 14 12.20 4.10 1.28
N ARG A 15 11.43 4.85 2.09
CA ARG A 15 10.74 6.09 1.74
C ARG A 15 11.25 7.24 2.60
N TRP A 16 11.81 8.27 1.97
CA TRP A 16 12.14 9.53 2.64
C TRP A 16 10.92 10.46 2.67
N ARG A 17 10.62 11.04 3.85
CA ARG A 17 9.42 11.89 4.07
C ARG A 17 9.67 13.41 4.09
N GLY A 18 10.88 13.88 3.71
CA GLY A 18 11.21 15.31 3.71
C GLY A 18 10.66 16.09 2.50
N ASP A 19 11.12 17.34 2.33
CA ASP A 19 10.69 18.26 1.27
C ASP A 19 10.90 17.71 -0.16
N ASN A 20 11.87 16.82 -0.32
CA ASN A 20 12.14 16.09 -1.55
C ASN A 20 11.90 14.59 -1.30
N PRO A 21 10.64 14.14 -1.36
CA PRO A 21 10.32 12.76 -1.08
C PRO A 21 10.84 11.84 -2.18
N ALA A 22 11.48 10.75 -1.77
CA ALA A 22 12.04 9.75 -2.67
C ALA A 22 11.77 8.34 -2.14
N THR A 23 11.75 7.36 -3.05
CA THR A 23 11.69 5.94 -2.70
C THR A 23 12.84 5.23 -3.40
N ALA A 24 13.53 4.34 -2.68
CA ALA A 24 14.58 3.51 -3.25
C ALA A 24 14.51 2.08 -2.71
N VAL A 25 15.04 1.14 -3.49
CA VAL A 25 15.21 -0.26 -3.10
C VAL A 25 16.69 -0.57 -3.01
N TRP A 26 17.09 -1.27 -1.96
CA TRP A 26 18.47 -1.65 -1.65
C TRP A 26 18.58 -3.16 -1.49
N PRO A 27 19.75 -3.75 -1.74
CA PRO A 27 19.93 -5.19 -1.59
C PRO A 27 19.96 -5.64 -0.12
N ASN A 28 20.32 -4.76 0.81
CA ASN A 28 20.35 -5.02 2.25
C ASN A 28 20.54 -3.73 3.07
N VAL A 29 20.39 -3.86 4.39
CA VAL A 29 20.55 -2.77 5.36
C VAL A 29 21.98 -2.22 5.38
N GLU A 30 23.00 -3.07 5.20
CA GLU A 30 24.40 -2.65 5.20
C GLU A 30 24.69 -1.66 4.08
N SER A 31 24.09 -1.85 2.91
CA SER A 31 24.23 -0.95 1.77
C SER A 31 23.61 0.42 2.05
N ILE A 32 22.49 0.47 2.78
CA ILE A 32 21.88 1.72 3.22
C ILE A 32 22.81 2.45 4.18
N LEU A 33 23.37 1.74 5.16
CA LEU A 33 24.29 2.32 6.14
C LEU A 33 25.62 2.75 5.50
N ALA A 34 26.11 2.05 4.48
CA ALA A 34 27.32 2.44 3.76
C ALA A 34 27.16 3.77 3.01
N VAL A 35 25.99 4.02 2.42
CA VAL A 35 25.72 5.23 1.61
C VAL A 35 25.15 6.38 2.44
N HIS A 36 24.26 6.09 3.39
CA HIS A 36 23.51 7.07 4.17
C HIS A 36 23.84 7.07 5.66
N GLY A 37 24.68 6.15 6.12
CA GLY A 37 25.17 6.13 7.50
C GLY A 37 26.25 7.19 7.70
N HIS A 38 26.06 8.07 8.66
CA HIS A 38 27.03 9.12 8.99
C HIS A 38 27.80 8.77 10.26
N GLN A 39 28.75 7.84 10.19
CA GLN A 39 29.65 7.46 11.31
C GLN A 39 28.93 7.29 12.67
N GLY A 40 27.77 6.62 12.68
CA GLY A 40 26.98 6.39 13.89
C GLY A 40 25.94 7.47 14.21
N ALA A 41 25.86 8.55 13.44
CA ALA A 41 24.78 9.54 13.54
C ALA A 41 23.47 9.09 12.86
N THR A 42 23.48 7.92 12.22
CA THR A 42 22.30 7.30 11.61
C THR A 42 22.01 6.00 12.35
N GLU A 43 20.79 5.86 12.84
CA GLU A 43 20.29 4.64 13.49
C GLU A 43 19.12 4.05 12.72
N ILE A 44 18.96 2.73 12.81
CA ILE A 44 17.79 2.01 12.31
C ILE A 44 17.02 1.50 13.52
N ARG A 45 15.73 1.83 13.55
CA ARG A 45 14.81 1.37 14.58
C ARG A 45 13.77 0.44 13.96
N TRP A 46 13.83 -0.82 14.35
CA TRP A 46 12.80 -1.80 14.01
C TRP A 46 11.53 -1.52 14.82
N ILE A 47 10.41 -1.44 14.13
CA ILE A 47 9.10 -1.24 14.74
C ILE A 47 8.43 -2.60 14.76
N GLU A 48 8.17 -3.13 15.96
CA GLU A 48 7.35 -4.32 16.11
C GLU A 48 5.96 -4.04 15.53
N SER A 49 5.43 -5.00 14.77
CA SER A 49 4.03 -4.92 14.38
C SER A 49 3.19 -4.94 15.65
N PRO A 50 2.22 -4.03 15.83
CA PRO A 50 1.32 -4.12 16.97
C PRO A 50 0.68 -5.50 16.93
N THR A 51 0.69 -6.21 18.06
CA THR A 51 -0.04 -7.48 18.22
C THR A 51 -1.52 -7.16 18.02
N SER A 52 -2.02 -7.28 16.80
CA SER A 52 -3.43 -7.04 16.54
C SER A 52 -4.24 -8.09 17.31
N PRO A 53 -5.12 -7.70 18.25
CA PRO A 53 -6.03 -8.64 18.85
C PRO A 53 -7.08 -8.97 17.78
N GLY A 54 -6.89 -10.08 17.08
CA GLY A 54 -7.85 -10.56 16.09
C GLY A 54 -7.58 -10.10 14.65
N ASN A 55 -8.08 -10.90 13.72
CA ASN A 55 -7.99 -10.66 12.28
C ASN A 55 -8.69 -9.35 11.93
N LEU A 56 -7.94 -8.25 11.79
CA LEU A 56 -8.42 -6.96 11.27
C LEU A 56 -9.22 -7.09 9.97
N PHE A 57 -8.88 -8.10 9.17
CA PHE A 57 -9.60 -8.44 7.96
C PHE A 57 -11.07 -8.82 8.24
N ASP A 58 -11.31 -9.63 9.26
CA ASP A 58 -12.65 -10.10 9.66
C ASP A 58 -13.48 -8.96 10.28
N GLU A 59 -12.85 -8.03 11.01
CA GLU A 59 -13.54 -6.88 11.62
C GLU A 59 -14.02 -5.84 10.60
N LEU A 60 -13.20 -5.56 9.58
CA LEU A 60 -13.51 -4.53 8.58
C LEU A 60 -14.38 -5.05 7.43
N HIS A 61 -14.37 -6.37 7.18
CA HIS A 61 -15.12 -7.00 6.11
C HIS A 61 -16.00 -8.11 6.68
N PRO A 62 -17.11 -7.77 7.38
CA PRO A 62 -18.09 -8.78 7.74
C PRO A 62 -18.54 -9.45 6.43
N VAL A 63 -18.26 -10.75 6.32
CA VAL A 63 -18.69 -11.57 5.18
C VAL A 63 -20.19 -11.40 5.06
N ARG A 64 -20.66 -10.73 3.99
CA ARG A 64 -22.10 -10.64 3.73
C ARG A 64 -22.63 -12.06 3.57
N PRO A 65 -23.64 -12.49 4.33
CA PRO A 65 -24.25 -13.79 4.12
C PRO A 65 -24.76 -13.87 2.67
N SER A 66 -24.57 -15.03 2.03
CA SER A 66 -24.80 -15.22 0.59
C SER A 66 -26.27 -15.07 0.15
N SER A 67 -27.19 -14.75 1.07
CA SER A 67 -28.61 -14.55 0.80
C SER A 67 -28.95 -13.21 0.13
N SER A 68 -27.95 -12.36 -0.14
CA SER A 68 -28.11 -11.09 -0.88
C SER A 68 -27.60 -11.16 -2.33
N ALA A 69 -27.50 -12.36 -2.90
CA ALA A 69 -27.39 -12.52 -4.35
C ALA A 69 -28.74 -12.17 -4.98
N THR A 70 -28.92 -10.90 -5.34
CA THR A 70 -29.95 -10.50 -6.31
C THR A 70 -29.79 -11.38 -7.55
N ASP A 71 -30.87 -12.04 -7.94
CA ASP A 71 -30.94 -12.93 -9.10
C ASP A 71 -30.31 -12.25 -10.34
N PRO A 72 -29.26 -12.82 -10.96
CA PRO A 72 -28.60 -12.26 -12.14
C PRO A 72 -29.53 -12.18 -13.37
N LEU A 73 -30.74 -12.72 -13.31
CA LEU A 73 -31.76 -12.62 -14.35
C LEU A 73 -32.66 -11.39 -14.25
N GLN A 74 -32.51 -10.53 -13.24
CA GLN A 74 -33.32 -9.31 -13.15
C GLN A 74 -32.72 -8.20 -14.03
N PRO A 75 -33.37 -7.81 -15.15
CA PRO A 75 -32.85 -6.74 -15.99
C PRO A 75 -32.92 -5.40 -15.24
N PRO A 76 -31.90 -4.52 -15.36
CA PRO A 76 -31.95 -3.20 -14.77
C PRO A 76 -33.07 -2.37 -15.39
N PRO A 77 -33.77 -1.50 -14.62
CA PRO A 77 -34.74 -0.57 -15.18
C PRO A 77 -34.02 0.36 -16.17
N GLY A 78 -34.57 0.43 -17.39
CA GLY A 78 -33.96 1.15 -18.50
C GLY A 78 -33.86 2.66 -18.23
N HIS A 79 -32.63 3.17 -18.16
CA HIS A 79 -32.36 4.60 -18.26
C HIS A 79 -32.03 4.97 -19.72
N PRO A 80 -32.58 6.07 -20.26
CA PRO A 80 -32.30 6.52 -21.61
C PRO A 80 -30.83 6.96 -21.75
N ARG A 81 -30.15 6.40 -22.76
CA ARG A 81 -28.74 6.66 -23.11
C ARG A 81 -28.55 8.10 -23.62
N GLY A 82 -27.75 8.89 -22.90
CA GLY A 82 -27.11 10.10 -23.43
C GLY A 82 -25.63 10.08 -23.12
N TRP A 83 -24.79 9.75 -24.10
CA TRP A 83 -23.32 9.91 -24.00
C TRP A 83 -22.91 11.06 -24.93
N ALA A 84 -22.68 12.24 -24.33
CA ALA A 84 -22.00 13.35 -24.98
C ALA A 84 -20.48 13.16 -24.82
N GLY A 85 -19.75 13.30 -25.92
CA GLY A 85 -18.37 12.86 -26.06
C GLY A 85 -17.31 13.70 -25.35
N ALA A 86 -16.11 13.11 -25.26
CA ALA A 86 -14.86 13.82 -25.04
C ALA A 86 -13.88 13.35 -26.12
N ARG A 87 -13.53 14.24 -27.06
CA ARG A 87 -12.48 14.04 -28.06
C ARG A 87 -11.15 14.44 -27.43
N HIS A 88 -10.14 13.58 -27.57
CA HIS A 88 -8.77 13.87 -27.18
C HIS A 88 -8.18 14.92 -28.13
N LEU A 89 -7.72 16.05 -27.59
CA LEU A 89 -6.79 16.93 -28.27
C LEU A 89 -5.38 16.35 -28.10
N ARG A 90 -4.65 16.30 -29.22
CA ARG A 90 -3.20 16.02 -29.27
C ARG A 90 -2.42 17.31 -29.03
#